data_AF-A0A524KSU4-F1
#
_entry.id   AF-A0A524KSU4-F1
#
_cell.length_a   1.000
_cell.length_b   1.000
_cell.length_c   1.000
_cell.angle_alpha   90.00
_cell.angle_beta   90.00
_cell.angle_gamma   90.00
#
_symmetry.space_group_name_H-M   'P 1'
#
loop_
_entity.id
_entity.type
_entity.pdbx_description
1 polymer ?
#
loop_
_entity_poly.entity_id
_entity_poly.type
_entity_poly.pdbx_seq_one_letter_code
_entity_poly.pdbx_strand_id
1 'polypeptide(L)'
;MPKANRSLLVAWSCGVLFPAFIAATAAARELSPADMAWIDKCIADRAIEKHDPVKARKYCACMQDIVEDNEPFTPSELEGSYPPAHVMCMEEAGLLRP
;
A
#
# COMPACT_ATOMS: atom_id res chain seq x y z
N MET A 1 -18.03 55.83 27.60
CA MET A 1 -17.56 54.44 27.34
C MET A 1 -18.78 53.54 27.13
N PRO A 2 -19.02 52.98 25.92
CA PRO A 2 -20.10 52.02 25.71
C PRO A 2 -19.59 50.58 25.60
N LYS A 3 -20.26 49.63 26.28
CA LYS A 3 -20.00 48.19 26.22
C LYS A 3 -20.97 47.58 25.18
N ALA A 4 -20.45 47.22 24.01
CA ALA A 4 -21.26 46.67 22.92
C ALA A 4 -21.27 45.13 22.97
N ASN A 5 -22.45 44.59 23.24
CA ASN A 5 -22.87 43.22 22.98
C ASN A 5 -23.03 43.05 21.46
N ARG A 6 -22.35 42.09 20.82
CA ARG A 6 -22.44 41.89 19.37
C ARG A 6 -22.68 40.44 19.01
N SER A 7 -23.83 40.27 18.38
CA SER A 7 -24.46 39.06 17.86
C SER A 7 -23.52 38.07 17.17
N LEU A 8 -23.75 36.80 17.49
CA LEU A 8 -23.51 35.64 16.63
C LEU A 8 -24.08 35.92 15.24
N LEU A 9 -23.26 35.76 14.20
CA LEU A 9 -23.61 35.08 12.95
C LEU A 9 -22.28 34.75 12.24
N VAL A 10 -21.94 33.46 12.33
CA VAL A 10 -20.76 32.83 11.71
C VAL A 10 -20.85 33.01 10.19
N ALA A 11 -19.86 33.71 9.65
CA ALA A 11 -19.73 33.97 8.23
C ALA A 11 -19.49 32.66 7.47
N TRP A 12 -20.27 32.47 6.40
CA TRP A 12 -19.99 31.56 5.31
C TRP A 12 -18.60 31.81 4.74
N SER A 13 -17.71 30.83 4.89
CA SER A 13 -16.48 30.74 4.10
C SER A 13 -16.60 29.52 3.21
N CYS A 14 -16.77 29.77 1.91
CA CYS A 14 -16.74 28.78 0.84
C CYS A 14 -15.31 28.20 0.77
N GLY A 15 -15.05 27.16 1.55
CA GLY A 15 -13.78 26.46 1.57
C GLY A 15 -13.65 25.54 0.36
N VAL A 16 -12.75 25.87 -0.55
CA VAL A 16 -12.30 25.01 -1.65
C VAL A 16 -11.73 23.72 -1.05
N LEU A 17 -12.46 22.61 -1.18
CA LEU A 17 -11.95 21.26 -0.88
C LEU A 17 -10.98 20.86 -1.99
N PHE A 18 -9.70 21.16 -1.81
CA PHE A 18 -8.62 20.45 -2.50
C PHE A 18 -8.51 19.05 -1.87
N PRO A 19 -8.81 17.95 -2.57
CA PRO A 19 -8.33 16.65 -2.13
C PRO A 19 -6.81 16.67 -2.33
N ALA A 20 -6.06 16.82 -1.25
CA ALA A 20 -4.63 16.56 -1.26
C ALA A 20 -4.45 15.07 -1.61
N PHE A 21 -4.22 14.77 -2.88
CA PHE A 21 -3.60 13.52 -3.29
C PHE A 21 -2.20 13.52 -2.70
N ILE A 22 -2.06 12.90 -1.53
CA ILE A 22 -0.76 12.49 -1.02
C ILE A 22 -0.32 11.36 -1.96
N ALA A 23 0.44 11.70 -2.99
CA ALA A 23 1.23 10.71 -3.71
C ALA A 23 2.16 10.10 -2.66
N ALA A 24 1.87 8.87 -2.24
CA ALA A 24 2.78 8.10 -1.41
C ALA A 24 4.06 7.90 -2.22
N THR A 25 5.04 8.77 -1.99
CA THR A 25 6.40 8.52 -2.44
C THR A 25 6.83 7.28 -1.67
N ALA A 26 6.85 6.11 -2.32
CA ALA A 26 7.45 4.91 -1.76
C ALA A 26 8.92 5.25 -1.47
N ALA A 27 9.20 5.61 -0.22
CA ALA A 27 10.58 5.77 0.23
C ALA A 27 11.19 4.37 0.12
N ALA A 28 12.27 4.22 -0.65
CA ALA A 28 13.01 2.97 -0.70
C ALA A 28 13.45 2.61 0.72
N ARG A 29 12.74 1.67 1.34
CA ARG A 29 13.06 1.17 2.67
C ARG A 29 14.21 0.19 2.50
N GLU A 30 15.21 0.29 3.38
CA GLU A 30 16.28 -0.70 3.42
C GLU A 30 15.69 -2.04 3.88
N LEU A 31 15.83 -3.07 3.05
CA LEU A 31 15.34 -4.40 3.37
C LEU A 31 16.26 -5.07 4.40
N SER A 32 15.68 -5.46 5.53
CA SER A 32 16.37 -6.29 6.51
C SER A 32 16.57 -7.73 5.96
N PRO A 33 17.45 -8.54 6.58
CA PRO A 33 17.56 -9.95 6.25
C PRO A 33 16.25 -10.73 6.38
N ALA A 34 15.38 -10.35 7.33
CA ALA A 34 14.08 -10.97 7.51
C ALA A 34 13.14 -10.64 6.34
N ASP A 35 13.15 -9.39 5.88
CA ASP A 35 12.34 -8.93 4.75
C ASP A 35 12.75 -9.66 3.46
N MET A 36 14.06 -9.80 3.23
CA MET A 36 14.57 -10.58 2.10
C MET A 36 14.14 -12.05 2.17
N ALA A 37 14.20 -12.67 3.35
CA ALA A 37 13.75 -14.05 3.54
C ALA A 37 12.25 -14.22 3.30
N TRP A 38 11.44 -13.24 3.71
CA TRP A 38 10.00 -13.21 3.44
C TRP A 38 9.72 -13.11 1.94
N ILE A 39 10.42 -12.23 1.23
CA ILE A 39 10.31 -12.09 -0.23
C ILE A 39 10.68 -13.38 -0.95
N ASP A 40 11.80 -14.01 -0.57
CA ASP A 40 12.25 -15.24 -1.22
C ASP A 40 11.26 -16.40 -0.99
N LYS A 41 10.68 -16.49 0.22
CA LYS A 41 9.58 -17.43 0.51
C LYS A 41 8.36 -17.15 -0.36
N CYS A 42 7.92 -15.88 -0.46
CA CYS A 42 6.80 -15.48 -1.31
C CYS A 42 7.00 -15.92 -2.77
N ILE A 43 8.21 -15.75 -3.32
CA ILE A 43 8.54 -16.17 -4.68
C ILE A 43 8.46 -17.70 -4.81
N ALA A 44 8.99 -18.43 -3.85
CA ALA A 44 8.99 -19.90 -3.85
C ALA A 44 7.56 -20.46 -3.79
N ASP A 45 6.71 -19.91 -2.93
CA ASP A 45 5.33 -20.38 -2.76
C ASP A 45 4.47 -20.11 -4.01
N ARG A 46 4.80 -19.05 -4.78
CA ARG A 46 4.11 -18.69 -6.03
C ARG A 46 4.73 -19.30 -7.29
N ALA A 47 5.78 -20.12 -7.17
CA ALA A 47 6.45 -20.74 -8.33
C ALA A 47 5.51 -21.64 -9.16
N ILE A 48 4.45 -22.17 -8.53
CA ILE A 48 3.40 -22.97 -9.19
C ILE A 48 2.66 -22.17 -10.27
N GLU A 49 2.56 -20.84 -10.11
CA GLU A 49 1.91 -19.93 -11.06
C GLU A 49 2.75 -19.68 -12.33
N LYS A 50 4.00 -20.15 -12.36
CA LYS A 50 4.94 -20.04 -13.50
C LYS A 50 5.10 -18.61 -14.04
N HIS A 51 4.95 -17.62 -13.16
CA HIS A 51 5.22 -16.24 -13.50
C HIS A 51 6.70 -16.01 -13.82
N ASP A 52 6.95 -14.97 -14.61
CA ASP A 52 8.31 -14.46 -14.82
C ASP A 52 8.94 -14.13 -13.45
N PRO A 53 10.15 -14.63 -13.14
CA PRO A 53 10.78 -14.44 -11.83
C PRO A 53 10.98 -12.97 -11.43
N VAL A 54 11.18 -12.07 -12.41
CA VAL A 54 11.32 -10.64 -12.17
C VAL A 54 9.98 -10.05 -11.74
N LYS A 55 8.89 -10.43 -12.41
CA LYS A 55 7.54 -10.01 -12.02
C LYS A 55 7.14 -10.54 -10.65
N ALA A 56 7.42 -11.82 -10.37
CA ALA A 56 7.17 -12.42 -9.06
C ALA A 56 7.91 -11.69 -7.95
N ARG A 57 9.19 -11.35 -8.16
CA ARG A 57 9.98 -10.58 -7.18
C ARG A 57 9.43 -9.17 -6.96
N LYS A 58 8.99 -8.47 -8.02
CA LYS A 58 8.35 -7.15 -7.88
C LYS A 58 7.06 -7.22 -7.05
N TYR A 59 6.21 -8.19 -7.34
CA TYR A 59 4.97 -8.42 -6.58
C TYR A 59 5.28 -8.70 -5.11
N CYS A 60 6.19 -9.63 -4.82
CA CYS A 60 6.54 -10.00 -3.45
C CYS A 60 7.21 -8.87 -2.68
N ALA A 61 8.05 -8.05 -3.33
CA ALA A 61 8.61 -6.85 -2.70
C ALA A 61 7.52 -5.82 -2.35
N CYS A 62 6.59 -5.56 -3.28
CA CYS A 62 5.45 -4.66 -3.04
C CYS A 62 4.57 -5.16 -1.88
N MET A 63 4.32 -6.46 -1.79
CA MET A 63 3.56 -7.02 -0.67
C MET A 63 4.33 -6.94 0.65
N GLN A 64 5.65 -7.12 0.64
CA GLN A 64 6.47 -7.02 1.85
C GLN A 64 6.41 -5.61 2.47
N ASP A 65 6.36 -4.56 1.64
CA ASP A 65 6.23 -3.18 2.12
C ASP A 65 4.88 -2.93 2.85
N ILE A 66 3.91 -3.81 2.67
CA ILE A 66 2.53 -3.69 3.18
C ILE A 66 2.27 -4.65 4.34
N VAL A 67 2.83 -5.86 4.30
CA VAL A 67 2.68 -6.86 5.35
C VAL A 67 3.48 -6.45 6.57
N GLU A 68 2.78 -6.33 7.70
CA GLU A 68 3.42 -5.99 8.97
C GLU A 68 4.22 -7.18 9.53
N ASP A 69 5.35 -6.88 10.19
CA ASP A 69 6.17 -7.80 10.98
C ASP A 69 6.59 -9.13 10.33
N ASN A 70 6.63 -9.19 8.99
CA ASN A 70 6.94 -10.41 8.24
C ASN A 70 6.04 -11.59 8.66
N GLU A 71 4.75 -11.32 8.94
CA GLU A 71 3.83 -12.35 9.42
C GLU A 71 3.82 -13.58 8.49
N PRO A 72 3.82 -14.81 9.04
CA PRO A 72 3.72 -16.02 8.25
C PRO A 72 2.42 -16.06 7.45
N PHE A 73 2.49 -16.53 6.20
CA PHE A 73 1.34 -16.61 5.30
C PHE A 73 1.41 -17.85 4.40
N THR A 74 0.25 -18.24 3.90
CA THR A 74 0.09 -18.97 2.62
C THR A 74 -0.39 -18.01 1.53
N PRO A 75 -0.20 -18.32 0.23
CA PRO A 75 -0.64 -17.43 -0.85
C PRO A 75 -2.11 -17.00 -0.74
N SER A 76 -3.03 -17.93 -0.49
CA SER A 76 -4.45 -17.62 -0.33
C SER A 76 -4.77 -16.76 0.89
N GLU A 77 -4.05 -16.93 2.00
CA GLU A 77 -4.22 -16.10 3.19
C GLU A 77 -3.71 -14.68 2.94
N LEU A 78 -2.57 -14.54 2.26
CA LEU A 78 -2.01 -13.23 1.91
C LEU A 78 -2.96 -12.44 1.00
N GLU A 79 -3.46 -13.07 -0.06
CA GLU A 79 -4.40 -12.48 -1.01
C GLU A 79 -5.73 -12.08 -0.34
N GLY A 80 -6.23 -12.94 0.56
CA GLY A 80 -7.46 -12.69 1.30
C GLY A 80 -7.35 -11.61 2.39
N SER A 81 -6.18 -11.49 3.02
CA SER A 81 -5.94 -10.53 4.10
C SER A 81 -5.63 -9.13 3.57
N TYR A 82 -5.09 -9.05 2.35
CA TYR A 82 -4.70 -7.80 1.72
C TYR A 82 -5.29 -7.62 0.30
N PRO A 83 -6.63 -7.70 0.08
CA PRO A 83 -7.18 -7.75 -1.29
C PRO A 83 -6.88 -6.51 -2.16
N PRO A 84 -6.99 -5.27 -1.67
CA PRO A 84 -6.63 -4.09 -2.47
C PRO A 84 -5.13 -4.04 -2.82
N ALA A 85 -4.28 -4.39 -1.86
CA ALA A 85 -2.83 -4.42 -2.04
C ALA A 85 -2.40 -5.52 -3.01
N HIS A 86 -3.03 -6.70 -2.95
CA HIS A 86 -2.81 -7.77 -3.90
C HIS A 86 -3.02 -7.30 -5.35
N VAL A 87 -4.16 -6.67 -5.64
CA VAL A 87 -4.47 -6.13 -6.98
C VAL A 87 -3.47 -5.06 -7.39
N MET A 88 -3.18 -4.11 -6.50
CA MET A 88 -2.21 -3.03 -6.75
C MET A 88 -0.82 -3.59 -7.06
N CYS A 89 -0.31 -4.51 -6.26
CA CYS A 89 1.00 -5.13 -6.44
C CYS A 89 1.04 -6.01 -7.70
N MET A 90 -0.07 -6.66 -8.08
CA MET A 90 -0.15 -7.36 -9.36
C MET A 90 -0.06 -6.39 -10.54
N GLU A 91 -0.68 -5.21 -10.45
CA GLU A 91 -0.60 -4.18 -11.49
C GLU A 91 0.84 -3.66 -11.63
N GLU A 92 1.47 -3.29 -10.52
CA GLU A 92 2.85 -2.79 -10.48
C GLU A 92 3.86 -3.83 -11.00
N ALA A 93 3.65 -5.10 -10.68
CA ALA A 93 4.45 -6.21 -11.19
C ALA A 93 4.18 -6.51 -12.68
N GLY A 94 3.12 -5.95 -13.27
CA GLY A 94 2.70 -6.25 -14.64
C GLY A 94 2.15 -7.66 -14.81
N LEU A 95 1.49 -8.18 -13.78
CA LEU A 95 0.81 -9.49 -13.75
C LEU A 95 -0.67 -9.40 -14.17
N LEU A 96 -1.27 -8.20 -14.18
CA LEU A 96 -2.66 -8.00 -14.63
C LEU A 96 -2.81 -7.83 -16.16
N ARG A 97 -1.70 -7.67 -16.91
CA ARG A 97 -1.74 -7.57 -18.39
C ARG A 97 -1.34 -8.90 -19.03
N PRO A 98 -2.12 -9.40 -20.02
CA PRO A 98 -1.84 -10.64 -20.74
C PRO A 98 -0.56 -10.55 -21.59
#